data_AF-A0A7X7LI84-F1
#
_entry.id   AF-A0A7X7LI84-F1
#
_cell.length_a   1.000
_cell.length_b   1.000
_cell.length_c   1.000
_cell.angle_alpha   90.00
_cell.angle_beta   90.00
_cell.angle_gamma   90.00
#
_symmetry.space_group_name_H-M   'P 1'
#
loop_
_entity.id
_entity.type
_entity.pdbx_description
1 polymer ?
#
loop_
_entity_poly.entity_id
_entity_poly.type
_entity_poly.pdbx_seq_one_letter_code
_entity_poly.pdbx_strand_id
1 'polypeptide(L)' 'MKRIRAYLKETYDELLHKVSWPTWSELQSSATVVSIASLIIALVVYLMDMSFSFVVKNFYELFL' A
#
# COMPACT_ATOMS: atom_id res chain seq x y z
N MET A 1 -29.12 -14.32 -20.77
CA MET A 1 -29.22 -13.99 -19.32
C MET A 1 -29.01 -15.16 -18.35
N LYS A 2 -29.53 -16.38 -18.60
CA LYS A 2 -29.26 -17.56 -17.74
C LYS A 2 -27.78 -17.95 -17.66
N ARG A 3 -27.04 -17.85 -18.77
CA ARG A 3 -25.62 -18.25 -18.82
C ARG A 3 -24.70 -17.36 -17.98
N ILE A 4 -24.85 -16.03 -18.08
CA ILE A 4 -24.02 -15.08 -17.30
C ILE A 4 -24.24 -15.26 -15.80
N ARG A 5 -25.49 -15.49 -15.36
CA ARG A 5 -25.76 -15.78 -13.93
C ARG A 5 -25.15 -17.09 -13.46
N ALA A 6 -25.14 -18.12 -14.30
CA ALA A 6 -24.49 -19.39 -13.99
C ALA A 6 -22.97 -19.24 -13.89
N TYR A 7 -22.34 -18.57 -14.87
CA TYR A 7 -20.90 -18.27 -14.86
C TYR A 7 -20.49 -17.46 -13.63
N LEU A 8 -21.21 -16.39 -13.30
CA LEU A 8 -20.90 -15.59 -12.10
C LEU A 8 -21.03 -16.42 -10.82
N LYS A 9 -22.00 -17.34 -10.75
CA LYS A 9 -22.20 -18.21 -9.60
C LYS A 9 -21.07 -19.25 -9.47
N GLU A 10 -20.64 -19.81 -10.59
CA GLU A 10 -19.56 -20.79 -10.69
C GLU A 10 -18.18 -20.15 -10.41
N THR A 11 -17.94 -18.93 -10.90
CA THR A 11 -16.76 -18.13 -10.57
C THR A 11 -16.75 -17.72 -9.09
N TYR A 12 -17.91 -17.43 -8.50
CA TYR A 12 -18.00 -17.11 -7.06
C TYR A 12 -17.70 -18.33 -6.19
N ASP A 13 -18.23 -19.51 -6.57
CA ASP A 13 -17.90 -20.77 -5.90
C ASP A 13 -16.42 -21.16 -6.09
N GLU A 14 -15.81 -20.95 -7.26
CA GLU A 14 -14.37 -21.19 -7.47
C GLU A 14 -13.49 -20.24 -6.67
N LEU A 15 -13.80 -18.95 -6.62
CA LEU A 15 -13.03 -17.97 -5.87
C LEU A 15 -13.11 -18.20 -4.35
N LEU A 16 -14.23 -18.71 -3.85
CA LEU A 16 -14.41 -18.98 -2.42
C LEU A 16 -13.90 -20.35 -1.98
N HIS A 17 -14.03 -21.39 -2.81
CA HIS A 17 -13.65 -22.76 -2.44
C HIS A 17 -12.25 -23.18 -2.94
N LYS A 18 -11.66 -22.46 -3.90
CA LYS A 18 -10.38 -22.84 -4.54
C LYS A 18 -9.27 -21.81 -4.39
N VAL A 19 -9.54 -20.68 -3.73
CA VAL A 19 -8.51 -19.72 -3.37
C VAL A 19 -8.45 -19.68 -1.85
N SER A 20 -7.29 -20.04 -1.30
CA SER A 20 -6.96 -19.95 0.12
C SER A 20 -6.89 -18.49 0.56
N TRP A 21 -8.04 -17.80 0.57
CA TRP A 21 -8.14 -16.47 1.16
C TRP A 21 -7.75 -16.61 2.63
N PRO A 22 -6.70 -15.89 3.07
CA PRO A 22 -6.29 -15.94 4.46
C PRO A 22 -7.45 -15.51 5.35
N THR A 23 -7.48 -16.01 6.56
CA THR A 23 -8.51 -15.59 7.51
C THR A 23 -8.38 -14.07 7.76
N TRP A 24 -9.48 -13.40 8.08
CA TRP A 24 -9.48 -11.95 8.34
C TRP A 24 -8.40 -11.51 9.36
N SER A 25 -8.07 -12.39 10.30
CA SER A 25 -6.99 -12.21 11.28
C SER A 25 -5.59 -12.14 10.64
N GLU A 26 -5.29 -13.02 9.68
CA GLU A 26 -4.00 -13.05 8.98
C GLU A 26 -3.82 -11.88 8.01
N LEU A 27 -4.92 -11.46 7.38
CA LEU A 27 -4.94 -10.25 6.54
C LEU A 27 -4.68 -9.00 7.37
N GLN A 28 -5.29 -8.90 8.54
CA GLN A 28 -5.07 -7.77 9.45
C GLN A 28 -3.63 -7.75 9.97
N SER A 29 -3.08 -8.92 10.35
CA SER A 29 -1.66 -9.08 10.69
C SER A 29 -0.74 -8.55 9.58
N SER A 30 -0.95 -8.98 8.34
CA SER A 30 -0.15 -8.56 7.19
C SER A 30 -0.31 -7.06 6.90
N ALA A 31 -1.53 -6.54 6.98
CA ALA A 31 -1.81 -5.12 6.78
C ALA A 31 -1.17 -4.23 7.86
N THR A 32 -1.13 -4.68 9.11
CA THR A 32 -0.48 -3.95 10.21
C THR A 32 1.02 -3.83 9.97
N VAL A 33 1.68 -4.91 9.54
CA VAL A 33 3.12 -4.87 9.21
C VAL A 33 3.41 -3.89 8.08
N VAL A 34 2.61 -3.93 7.00
CA VAL A 34 2.78 -3.02 5.86
C VAL A 34 2.52 -1.57 6.24
N SER A 35 1.51 -1.30 7.10
CA SER A 35 1.19 0.04 7.60
C SER A 35 2.33 0.64 8.42
N ILE A 36 3.00 -0.17 9.25
CA ILE A 36 4.18 0.29 10.01
C ILE A 36 5.35 0.56 9.06
N ALA A 37 5.58 -0.30 8.08
CA ALA A 37 6.63 -0.11 7.08
C ALA A 37 6.42 1.17 6.26
N SER A 38 5.18 1.47 5.83
CA SER A 38 4.87 2.70 5.09
C SER A 38 5.07 3.95 5.95
N LEU A 39 4.79 3.87 7.25
CA LEU A 39 5.01 4.97 8.19
C LEU A 39 6.50 5.31 8.34
N ILE A 40 7.36 4.29 8.37
CA ILE A 40 8.82 4.48 8.38
C ILE A 40 9.30 5.12 7.08
N ILE A 41 8.82 4.65 5.93
CA ILE A 41 9.16 5.22 4.62
C ILE A 41 8.73 6.69 4.53
N ALA A 42 7.53 7.02 5.02
CA ALA A 42 7.03 8.40 5.06
C ALA A 42 7.95 9.31 5.89
N LEU A 43 8.45 8.82 7.03
CA LEU A 43 9.37 9.57 7.88
C LEU A 43 10.72 9.82 7.20
N VAL A 44 11.23 8.84 6.46
CA VAL A 44 12.46 8.98 5.67
C VAL A 44 12.29 10.03 4.56
N VAL A 45 11.19 9.97 3.81
CA VAL A 45 10.90 10.97 2.76
C VAL A 45 10.77 12.37 3.35
N TYR A 46 10.11 12.49 4.51
CA TYR A 46 10.01 13.78 5.21
C TYR A 46 11.38 14.36 5.59
N LEU A 47 12.30 13.53 6.09
CA LEU A 47 13.68 13.96 6.38
C LEU A 47 14.44 14.35 5.12
N MET A 48 14.26 13.62 4.02
CA MET A 48 14.86 13.95 2.73
C MET A 48 14.36 15.32 2.25
N ASP A 49 13.05 15.56 2.23
CA ASP A 49 12.47 16.83 1.79
C ASP A 49 12.99 18.01 2.63
N MET A 50 13.12 17.83 3.94
CA MET A 50 13.67 18.84 4.84
C MET A 50 15.14 19.14 4.54
N SER A 51 15.95 18.08 4.34
CA SER A 51 17.38 18.22 4.04
C SER A 51 17.61 18.94 2.70
N PHE A 52 16.85 18.57 1.66
CA PHE A 52 16.95 19.21 0.35
C PHE A 52 16.51 20.67 0.40
N SER A 53 15.39 20.97 1.07
CA SER A 53 14.92 22.36 1.23
C SER A 53 15.96 23.23 1.95
N PHE A 54 16.61 22.68 2.99
CA PHE A 54 17.66 23.38 3.70
C PHE A 54 18.88 23.63 2.81
N VAL A 55 19.41 22.60 2.14
CA VAL A 55 20.58 22.72 1.26
C VAL A 55 20.33 23.73 0.14
N VAL A 56 19.19 23.62 -0.54
CA VAL A 56 18.83 24.50 -1.65
C VAL A 56 18.69 25.95 -1.17
N LYS A 57 18.03 26.18 -0.04
CA LYS A 57 17.91 27.53 0.53
C LYS A 57 19.27 28.16 0.86
N ASN A 58 20.15 27.41 1.52
CA ASN A 58 21.50 27.88 1.83
C ASN A 58 22.32 28.15 0.55
N PHE A 59 22.16 27.32 -0.48
CA PHE A 59 22.85 27.52 -1.76
C PHE A 59 22.38 28.80 -2.47
N TYR A 60 21.07 29.06 -2.48
CA TYR A 60 20.53 30.31 -3.04
C TYR A 60 20.94 31.54 -2.24
N GLU A 61 20.97 31.48 -0.90
CA GLU A 61 21.45 32.58 -0.05
C GLU A 61 22.96 32.85 -0.19
N LEU A 62 23.74 31.86 -0.65
CA LEU A 62 25.19 32.02 -0.86
C LEU A 62 25.53 32.63 -2.24
N PHE A 63 24.64 32.47 -3.22
CA PHE A 63 24.83 32.95 -4.60
C PHE A 63 24.17 34.31 -4.89
N LEU A 64 23.33 34.82 -3.98
CA LEU A 64 22.64 36.11 -4.08
C LEU A 64 23.15 37.06 -3.00
#